data_AF-B8HJ63-F1
#
_entry.id   AF-B8HJ63-F1
#
_cell.length_a   1.000
_cell.length_b   1.000
_cell.length_c   1.000
_cell.angle_alpha   90.00
_cell.angle_beta   90.00
_cell.angle_gamma   90.00
#
_symmetry.space_group_name_H-M   'P 1'
#
loop_
_entity.id
_entity.type
_entity.pdbx_description
1 polymer ?
#
loop_
_entity_poly.entity_id
_entity_poly.type
_entity_poly.pdbx_seq_one_letter_code
_entity_poly.pdbx_strand_id
1 'polypeptide(L)'
;MTTHASPASLAAPADDRQDWQTRVLSVPGLDGAAPIGGGCCAIAADDAVREELESWPGITVENIDSAAEIVTVRLQRGESGRLADAVEAVRDLGFPGAGATTL
;
A
#
# COMPACT_ATOMS: atom_id res chain seq x y z
N MET A 1 -16.51 56.31 -0.38
CA MET A 1 -15.38 55.70 0.37
C MET A 1 -15.74 54.23 0.57
N THR A 2 -15.26 53.37 -0.30
CA THR A 2 -15.62 51.95 -0.33
C THR A 2 -14.57 51.20 0.49
N THR A 3 -14.93 50.78 1.71
CA THR A 3 -14.06 49.90 2.49
C THR A 3 -14.19 48.48 1.95
N HIS A 4 -13.06 47.94 1.50
CA HIS A 4 -12.91 46.59 0.99
C HIS A 4 -12.79 45.66 2.20
N ALA A 5 -13.85 44.92 2.53
CA ALA A 5 -13.77 43.86 3.52
C ALA A 5 -13.06 42.66 2.86
N SER A 6 -11.82 42.40 3.28
CA SER A 6 -11.07 41.20 2.91
C SER A 6 -11.70 39.99 3.61
N PRO A 7 -12.01 38.87 2.93
CA PRO A 7 -12.28 37.64 3.63
C PRO A 7 -10.97 37.11 4.20
N ALA A 8 -10.89 37.01 5.53
CA ALA A 8 -9.89 36.17 6.18
C ALA A 8 -10.15 34.73 5.73
N SER A 9 -9.40 34.27 4.72
CA SER A 9 -9.30 32.86 4.38
C SER A 9 -8.66 32.14 5.56
N LEU A 10 -9.52 31.59 6.41
CA LEU A 10 -9.17 30.58 7.39
C LEU A 10 -8.54 29.43 6.61
N ALA A 11 -7.21 29.35 6.60
CA ALA A 11 -6.53 28.17 6.10
C ALA A 11 -7.01 27.00 6.96
N ALA A 12 -7.80 26.10 6.37
CA ALA A 12 -8.05 24.79 6.96
C ALA A 12 -6.68 24.18 7.35
N PRO A 13 -6.58 23.44 8.48
CA PRO A 13 -5.35 22.70 8.74
C PRO A 13 -5.04 21.87 7.49
N ALA A 14 -3.80 21.90 7.02
CA ALA A 14 -3.35 21.08 5.90
C ALA A 14 -3.88 19.66 6.15
N ASP A 15 -4.77 19.23 5.27
CA ASP A 15 -5.53 18.00 5.40
C ASP A 15 -4.51 16.86 5.52
N ASP A 16 -4.35 16.25 6.69
CA ASP A 16 -3.39 15.15 6.96
C ASP A 16 -3.57 13.98 5.96
N ARG A 17 -4.77 13.88 5.35
CA ARG A 17 -5.09 12.97 4.26
C ARG A 17 -4.40 13.28 2.92
N GLN A 18 -3.89 14.50 2.70
CA GLN A 18 -3.21 14.90 1.44
C GLN A 18 -1.77 14.39 1.31
N ASP A 19 -1.21 13.80 2.37
CA ASP A 19 0.12 13.19 2.36
C ASP A 19 0.09 11.68 2.07
N TRP A 20 -1.08 11.10 1.81
CA TRP A 20 -1.22 9.67 1.52
C TRP A 20 -1.83 9.45 0.14
N GLN A 21 -1.31 8.48 -0.59
CA GLN A 21 -1.75 8.12 -1.94
C GLN A 21 -2.13 6.64 -1.96
N THR A 22 -3.31 6.33 -2.49
CA THR A 22 -3.72 4.94 -2.70
C THR A 22 -3.05 4.38 -3.95
N ARG A 23 -2.51 3.18 -3.85
CA ARG A 23 -1.92 2.41 -4.95
C ARG A 23 -2.51 1.01 -4.98
N VAL A 24 -2.62 0.46 -6.18
CA VAL A 24 -3.11 -0.89 -6.42
C VAL A 24 -1.95 -1.70 -6.97
N LEU A 25 -1.65 -2.81 -6.31
CA LEU A 25 -0.62 -3.76 -6.68
C LEU A 25 -1.31 -5.01 -7.22
N SER A 26 -0.76 -5.57 -8.30
CA SER A 26 -1.08 -6.93 -8.73
C SER A 26 -0.08 -7.88 -8.06
N VAL A 27 -0.56 -9.00 -7.54
CA VAL A 27 0.25 -10.06 -6.92
C VAL A 27 -0.15 -11.41 -7.53
N PRO A 28 0.23 -11.70 -8.78
CA PRO A 28 -0.13 -12.95 -9.44
C PRO A 28 0.43 -14.17 -8.71
N GLY A 29 -0.37 -15.23 -8.63
CA GLY A 29 -0.11 -16.45 -7.87
C GLY A 29 -0.56 -16.40 -6.41
N LEU A 30 -1.26 -15.33 -5.99
CA LEU A 30 -1.78 -15.21 -4.62
C LEU A 30 -3.05 -16.04 -4.40
N ASP A 31 -3.89 -16.21 -5.44
CA ASP A 31 -5.07 -17.07 -5.36
C ASP A 31 -4.64 -18.53 -5.15
N GLY A 32 -5.17 -19.16 -4.11
CA GLY A 32 -4.85 -20.55 -3.76
C GLY A 32 -3.39 -20.79 -3.36
N ALA A 33 -2.60 -19.74 -3.09
CA ALA A 33 -1.23 -19.86 -2.63
C ALA A 33 -1.14 -20.71 -1.34
N ALA A 34 -0.14 -21.58 -1.28
CA ALA A 34 0.14 -22.34 -0.07
C ALA A 34 0.61 -21.40 1.05
N PRO A 35 0.36 -21.75 2.33
CA PRO A 35 0.92 -21.03 3.46
C PRO A 35 2.46 -20.89 3.37
N ILE A 36 2.98 -19.74 3.76
CA ILE A 36 4.42 -19.45 3.77
C ILE A 36 5.00 -19.86 5.13
N GLY A 37 6.21 -20.45 5.11
CA GLY A 37 6.89 -20.96 6.29
C GLY A 37 6.70 -22.47 6.47
N GLY A 38 6.79 -22.94 7.72
CA GLY A 38 6.70 -24.37 8.02
C GLY A 38 6.32 -24.67 9.47
N GLY A 39 5.72 -25.85 9.67
CA GLY A 39 5.33 -26.33 10.99
C GLY A 39 4.28 -25.43 11.66
N CYS A 40 4.49 -25.12 12.94
CA CYS A 40 3.57 -24.29 13.73
C CYS A 40 3.60 -22.80 13.38
N CYS A 41 4.56 -22.34 12.59
CA CYS A 41 4.73 -20.94 12.20
C CYS A 41 4.32 -20.67 10.75
N ALA A 42 3.57 -21.59 10.12
CA ALA A 42 3.04 -21.35 8.79
C ALA A 42 1.94 -20.27 8.86
N ILE A 43 2.04 -19.26 8.02
CA ILE A 43 1.06 -18.16 7.91
C ILE A 43 0.40 -18.18 6.53
N ALA A 44 -0.82 -17.66 6.45
CA ALA A 44 -1.51 -17.55 5.18
C ALA A 44 -0.71 -16.65 4.22
N ALA A 45 -0.72 -16.98 2.93
CA ALA A 45 0.04 -16.24 1.92
C ALA A 45 -0.36 -14.75 1.85
N ASP A 46 -1.65 -14.43 1.97
CA ASP A 46 -2.11 -13.04 2.01
C ASP A 46 -1.65 -12.31 3.27
N ASP A 47 -1.56 -13.02 4.39
CA ASP A 47 -1.06 -12.46 5.65
C ASP A 47 0.44 -12.17 5.55
N ALA A 48 1.22 -13.09 4.97
CA ALA A 48 2.64 -12.87 4.70
C ALA A 48 2.89 -11.66 3.78
N VAL A 49 2.08 -11.51 2.71
CA VAL A 49 2.16 -10.33 1.83
C VAL A 49 1.79 -9.05 2.57
N ARG A 50 0.77 -9.10 3.44
CA ARG A 50 0.41 -7.97 4.29
C ARG A 50 1.55 -7.57 5.21
N GLU A 51 2.05 -8.52 6.01
CA GLU A 51 3.13 -8.30 6.97
C GLU A 51 4.38 -7.75 6.30
N GLU A 52 4.75 -8.32 5.14
CA GLU A 52 5.89 -7.84 4.37
C GLU A 52 5.69 -6.39 3.95
N LEU A 53 4.57 -6.04 3.31
CA LEU A 53 4.29 -4.66 2.88
C LEU A 53 4.21 -3.67 4.04
N GLU A 54 3.60 -4.05 5.16
CA GLU A 54 3.44 -3.19 6.34
C GLU A 54 4.73 -3.09 7.19
N SER A 55 5.72 -3.96 6.95
CA SER A 55 7.05 -3.81 7.55
C SER A 55 7.82 -2.59 7.01
N TRP A 56 7.41 -2.08 5.84
CA TRP A 56 8.05 -0.93 5.20
C TRP A 56 7.43 0.38 5.69
N PRO A 57 8.25 1.33 6.20
CA PRO A 57 7.74 2.58 6.76
C PRO A 57 7.05 3.43 5.69
N GLY A 58 5.84 3.89 6.01
CA GLY A 58 5.02 4.72 5.11
C GLY A 58 4.16 3.92 4.13
N ILE A 59 4.06 2.61 4.29
CA ILE A 59 3.13 1.73 3.58
C ILE A 59 2.11 1.18 4.58
N THR A 60 0.84 1.14 4.17
CA THR A 60 -0.25 0.53 4.94
C THR A 60 -1.13 -0.26 3.99
N VAL A 61 -1.50 -1.48 4.35
CA VAL A 61 -2.36 -2.32 3.50
C VAL A 61 -3.82 -2.06 3.87
N GLU A 62 -4.60 -1.53 2.93
CA GLU A 62 -6.03 -1.26 3.16
C GLU A 62 -6.88 -2.50 2.88
N ASN A 63 -6.53 -3.26 1.85
CA ASN A 63 -7.27 -4.45 1.43
C ASN A 63 -6.37 -5.42 0.68
N ILE A 64 -6.61 -6.71 0.89
CA ILE A 64 -6.09 -7.78 0.02
C ILE A 64 -7.30 -8.54 -0.52
N ASP A 65 -7.39 -8.60 -1.84
CA ASP A 65 -8.32 -9.47 -2.56
C ASP A 65 -7.52 -10.57 -3.23
N SER A 66 -7.35 -11.69 -2.52
CA SER A 66 -6.54 -12.82 -2.98
C SER A 66 -7.12 -13.48 -4.23
N ALA A 67 -8.46 -13.49 -4.37
CA ALA A 67 -9.14 -14.06 -5.52
C ALA A 67 -8.97 -13.21 -6.79
N ALA A 68 -8.91 -11.88 -6.63
CA ALA A 68 -8.57 -10.97 -7.72
C ALA A 68 -7.06 -10.78 -7.91
N GLU A 69 -6.23 -11.31 -6.99
CA GLU A 69 -4.78 -11.15 -6.96
C GLU A 69 -4.35 -9.67 -6.88
N ILE A 70 -5.11 -8.88 -6.10
CA ILE A 70 -4.94 -7.44 -5.96
C ILE A 70 -4.71 -7.06 -4.49
N VAL A 71 -3.73 -6.19 -4.26
CA VAL A 71 -3.49 -5.55 -2.97
C VAL A 71 -3.63 -4.05 -3.11
N THR A 72 -4.48 -3.44 -2.26
CA THR A 72 -4.62 -1.99 -2.19
C THR A 72 -3.83 -1.47 -1.01
N VAL A 73 -2.89 -0.56 -1.26
CA VAL A 73 -2.05 0.05 -0.23
C VAL A 73 -2.26 1.56 -0.19
N ARG A 74 -2.09 2.16 0.98
CA ARG A 74 -1.84 3.58 1.15
C ARG A 74 -0.36 3.81 1.35
N LEU A 75 0.17 4.75 0.58
CA LEU A 75 1.57 5.12 0.56
C LEU A 75 1.73 6.58 0.95
N GLN A 76 2.64 6.89 1.86
CA GLN A 76 2.98 8.26 2.20
C GLN A 76 3.68 8.97 1.02
N ARG A 77 3.33 10.22 0.74
CA ARG A 77 3.86 11.03 -0.36
C ARG A 77 5.37 11.20 -0.17
N GLY A 78 6.13 10.94 -1.23
CA GLY A 78 7.60 10.93 -1.19
C GLY A 78 8.21 9.55 -1.03
N GLU A 79 7.42 8.53 -0.66
CA GLU A 79 7.89 7.16 -0.43
C GLU A 79 7.71 6.23 -1.65
N SER A 80 7.55 6.77 -2.85
CA SER A 80 7.35 5.98 -4.08
C SER A 80 8.50 5.03 -4.40
N GLY A 81 9.73 5.36 -3.97
CA GLY A 81 10.87 4.44 -4.05
C GLY A 81 10.67 3.21 -3.16
N ARG A 82 10.21 3.41 -1.92
CA ARG A 82 9.99 2.31 -0.97
C ARG A 82 8.92 1.33 -1.43
N LEU A 83 7.90 1.81 -2.15
CA LEU A 83 6.89 0.90 -2.71
C LEU A 83 7.51 -0.09 -3.71
N ALA A 84 8.50 0.34 -4.49
CA ALA A 84 9.21 -0.55 -5.41
C ALA A 84 10.04 -1.58 -4.63
N ASP A 85 10.78 -1.17 -3.61
CA ASP A 85 11.56 -2.08 -2.75
C ASP A 85 10.66 -3.11 -2.02
N ALA A 86 9.52 -2.65 -1.49
CA ALA A 86 8.53 -3.52 -0.84
C ALA A 86 7.91 -4.53 -1.82
N VAL A 87 7.65 -4.11 -3.06
CA VAL A 87 7.20 -5.02 -4.11
C VAL A 87 8.27 -6.06 -4.44
N GLU A 88 9.55 -5.69 -4.51
CA GLU A 88 10.62 -6.67 -4.71
C GLU A 88 10.69 -7.68 -3.56
N ALA A 89 10.50 -7.26 -2.31
CA ALA A 89 10.45 -8.19 -1.18
C ALA A 89 9.26 -9.16 -1.28
N VAL A 90 8.09 -8.69 -1.75
CA VAL A 90 6.96 -9.58 -2.07
C VAL A 90 7.30 -10.57 -3.20
N ARG A 91 8.14 -10.18 -4.16
CA ARG A 91 8.62 -11.09 -5.21
C ARG A 91 9.54 -12.16 -4.62
N ASP A 92 10.41 -11.79 -3.70
CA ASP A 92 11.29 -12.71 -2.97
C ASP A 92 10.54 -13.68 -2.04
N LEU A 93 9.33 -13.31 -1.57
CA LEU A 93 8.43 -14.23 -0.85
C LEU A 93 7.87 -15.36 -1.72
N GLY A 94 8.01 -15.27 -3.05
CA GLY A 94 7.52 -16.28 -3.99
C GLY A 94 6.46 -15.80 -4.97
N PHE A 95 6.20 -14.49 -5.05
CA PHE A 95 5.26 -13.88 -6.00
C PHE A 95 6.00 -13.05 -7.07
N PRO A 96 6.78 -13.68 -7.98
CA PRO A 96 7.70 -12.97 -8.88
C PRO A 96 7.05 -11.99 -9.86
N GLY A 97 5.73 -12.13 -10.07
CA GLY A 97 4.92 -11.23 -10.90
C GLY A 97 4.38 -10.00 -10.17
N ALA A 98 4.66 -9.83 -8.88
CA ALA A 98 4.14 -8.72 -8.11
C ALA A 98 4.63 -7.37 -8.67
N GLY A 99 3.73 -6.39 -8.73
CA GLY A 99 4.00 -5.11 -9.37
C GLY A 99 2.93 -4.06 -9.09
N ALA A 100 3.34 -2.79 -9.06
CA ALA A 100 2.39 -1.68 -9.03
C ALA A 100 1.72 -1.52 -10.40
N THR A 101 0.39 -1.57 -10.44
CA THR A 101 -0.37 -1.29 -11.66
C THR A 101 -0.75 0.20 -11.67
N THR A 102 -0.51 0.84 -12.81
CA THR A 102 -1.14 2.13 -13.10
C THR A 102 -2.51 1.84 -13.70
N LEU A 103 -3.58 2.18 -12.97
CA LEU A 103 -4.94 2.22 -13.52
C LEU A 103 -5.13 3.47 -14.39
#